data_AF-A0A2N2J1K5-F1
#
_entry.id   AF-A0A2N2J1K5-F1
#
_cell.length_a   1.000
_cell.length_b   1.000
_cell.length_c   1.000
_cell.angle_alpha   90.00
_cell.angle_beta   90.00
_cell.angle_gamma   90.00
#
_symmetry.space_group_name_H-M   'P 1'
#
loop_
_entity.id
_entity.type
_entity.pdbx_description
1 polymer ?
#
loop_
_entity_poly.entity_id
_entity_poly.type
_entity_poly.pdbx_seq_one_letter_code
_entity_poly.pdbx_strand_id
1 'polypeptide(L)'
;MSKRIFLSFALAAIFGLSCLISPATAAEKQKDEPSGIKASTRQPAASHVNNITQTAVTAGALSCASRINQVANFLTAGSQNVGVLMFLTPNHPDKQLFSVSMEIPLADASAYASASFAPNQANGCGGMYETVSYWPQKCTELAGNNFGTLKIIGTLSKDITVLNGGELTKIFLMPAGKGCVSIKKEMIR
;
A
#
# COMPACT_ATOMS: atom_id res chain seq x y z
N MET A 1 -51.31 43.18 17.50
CA MET A 1 -50.19 43.67 16.67
C MET A 1 -50.12 42.76 15.44
N SER A 2 -50.67 43.13 14.26
CA SER A 2 -50.11 44.09 13.27
C SER A 2 -48.69 43.67 12.89
N LYS A 3 -48.30 43.31 11.64
CA LYS A 3 -48.83 43.57 10.29
C LYS A 3 -48.14 42.58 9.31
N ARG A 4 -48.82 42.27 8.21
CA ARG A 4 -48.30 41.71 6.94
C ARG A 4 -47.24 42.65 6.33
N ILE A 5 -46.42 42.22 5.35
CA ILE A 5 -46.18 42.95 4.08
C ILE A 5 -45.16 42.24 3.13
N PHE A 6 -45.66 41.93 1.92
CA PHE A 6 -45.13 41.94 0.53
C PHE A 6 -43.85 41.17 0.11
N LEU A 7 -43.81 40.33 -0.94
CA LEU A 7 -44.23 40.34 -2.37
C LEU A 7 -43.24 41.03 -3.34
N SER A 8 -42.91 40.32 -4.44
CA SER A 8 -42.52 40.74 -5.83
C SER A 8 -41.17 40.15 -6.27
N PHE A 9 -41.11 39.12 -7.14
CA PHE A 9 -41.25 39.10 -8.61
C PHE A 9 -40.29 40.05 -9.36
N ALA A 10 -39.35 39.46 -10.11
CA ALA A 10 -38.83 40.02 -11.35
C ALA A 10 -38.39 38.89 -12.31
N LEU A 11 -39.01 38.91 -13.48
CA LEU A 11 -38.85 38.06 -14.66
C LEU A 11 -38.09 38.88 -15.72
N ALA A 12 -37.11 38.31 -16.45
CA ALA A 12 -36.68 38.74 -17.81
C ALA A 12 -35.56 37.81 -18.33
N ALA A 13 -35.79 36.96 -19.34
CA ALA A 13 -35.59 37.16 -20.79
C ALA A 13 -34.11 36.96 -21.22
N ILE A 14 -33.69 35.80 -21.75
CA ILE A 14 -33.75 35.29 -23.15
C ILE A 14 -33.27 36.31 -24.20
N PHE A 15 -32.13 36.01 -24.85
CA PHE A 15 -31.68 36.30 -26.23
C PHE A 15 -30.17 35.97 -26.23
N GLY A 16 -29.56 35.07 -27.00
CA GLY A 16 -29.83 34.56 -28.33
C GLY A 16 -28.60 34.87 -29.19
N LEU A 17 -27.80 33.88 -29.59
CA LEU A 17 -27.02 33.91 -30.85
C LEU A 17 -26.38 32.56 -31.15
N SER A 18 -27.02 31.80 -32.03
CA SER A 18 -26.48 30.59 -32.64
C SER A 18 -25.59 30.97 -33.82
N CYS A 19 -24.27 30.81 -33.69
CA CYS A 19 -23.35 30.89 -34.82
C CYS A 19 -23.31 29.54 -35.55
N LEU A 20 -23.87 29.52 -36.76
CA LEU A 20 -23.57 28.52 -37.79
C LEU A 20 -22.16 28.77 -38.32
N ILE A 21 -21.26 27.79 -38.19
CA ILE A 21 -19.94 27.81 -38.84
C ILE A 21 -19.78 26.51 -39.62
N SER A 22 -19.64 26.65 -40.93
CA SER A 22 -19.33 25.60 -41.89
C SER A 22 -17.91 25.05 -41.68
N PRO A 23 -17.64 23.75 -41.86
CA PRO A 23 -16.27 23.25 -41.94
C PRO A 23 -15.70 23.55 -43.33
N ALA A 24 -14.71 24.44 -43.38
CA ALA A 24 -13.82 24.59 -44.53
C ALA A 24 -12.74 23.50 -44.45
N THR A 25 -12.69 22.65 -45.47
CA THR A 25 -11.67 21.61 -45.66
C THR A 25 -10.34 22.28 -45.99
N ALA A 26 -9.45 22.42 -44.99
CA ALA A 26 -8.05 22.75 -45.21
C ALA A 26 -7.25 21.45 -45.16
N ALA A 27 -6.73 21.03 -46.31
CA ALA A 27 -5.76 19.95 -46.43
C ALA A 27 -4.43 20.43 -45.82
N GLU A 28 -4.15 20.02 -44.59
CA GLU A 28 -2.87 20.28 -43.93
C GLU A 28 -1.85 19.21 -44.31
N LYS A 29 -0.70 19.71 -44.72
CA LYS A 29 0.44 19.01 -45.29
C LYS A 29 1.10 18.15 -44.21
N GLN A 30 1.00 16.83 -44.36
CA GLN A 30 1.60 15.83 -43.49
C GLN A 30 3.13 16.04 -43.41
N LYS A 31 3.59 16.46 -42.23
CA LYS A 31 5.01 16.57 -41.88
C LYS A 31 5.40 15.28 -41.18
N ASP A 32 6.29 14.52 -41.80
CA ASP A 32 6.91 13.35 -41.20
C ASP A 32 7.66 13.75 -39.92
N GLU A 33 7.30 13.11 -38.81
CA GLU A 33 8.07 13.10 -37.56
C GLU A 33 8.35 11.64 -37.17
N PRO A 34 9.59 11.31 -36.77
CA PRO A 34 10.00 9.93 -36.55
C PRO A 34 9.70 9.43 -35.13
N SER A 35 9.37 8.15 -35.07
CA SER A 35 9.63 7.21 -33.96
C SER A 35 8.98 7.46 -32.59
N GLY A 36 7.96 6.64 -32.31
CA GLY A 36 8.12 5.61 -31.28
C GLY A 36 8.07 6.04 -29.82
N ILE A 37 6.86 6.14 -29.26
CA ILE A 37 6.59 5.70 -27.89
C ILE A 37 5.31 4.85 -27.94
N LYS A 38 5.48 3.52 -28.07
CA LYS A 38 4.41 2.60 -27.65
C LYS A 38 4.23 2.82 -26.16
N ALA A 39 3.06 3.32 -25.76
CA ALA A 39 2.62 3.31 -24.38
C ALA A 39 2.74 1.86 -23.90
N SER A 40 3.75 1.61 -23.06
CA SER A 40 3.92 0.35 -22.36
C SER A 40 2.81 0.29 -21.33
N THR A 41 1.65 -0.24 -21.72
CA THR A 41 0.74 -0.88 -20.81
C THR A 41 1.55 -1.96 -20.12
N ARG A 42 2.06 -1.65 -18.93
CA ARG A 42 2.70 -2.60 -18.04
C ARG A 42 1.66 -3.66 -17.74
N GLN A 43 1.68 -4.73 -18.54
CA GLN A 43 0.82 -5.88 -18.38
C GLN A 43 0.96 -6.31 -16.91
N PRO A 44 -0.13 -6.39 -16.13
CA PRO A 44 -0.05 -6.93 -14.78
C PRO A 44 0.62 -8.29 -14.92
N ALA A 45 1.79 -8.46 -14.30
CA ALA A 45 2.43 -9.76 -14.25
C ALA A 45 1.37 -10.74 -13.74
N ALA A 46 1.12 -11.82 -14.49
CA ALA A 46 0.20 -12.86 -14.08
C ALA A 46 0.49 -13.18 -12.61
N SER A 47 -0.52 -13.07 -11.74
CA SER A 47 -0.30 -13.14 -10.30
C SER A 47 0.19 -14.55 -9.96
N HIS A 48 1.49 -14.70 -9.80
CA HIS A 48 2.07 -15.94 -9.31
C HIS A 48 1.45 -16.25 -7.94
N VAL A 49 0.94 -17.47 -7.76
CA VAL A 49 0.39 -17.90 -6.48
C VAL A 49 1.56 -18.26 -5.57
N ASN A 50 1.70 -17.55 -4.47
CA ASN A 50 2.73 -17.79 -3.48
C ASN A 50 2.46 -19.10 -2.71
N ASN A 51 3.51 -19.84 -2.34
CA ASN A 51 3.37 -21.09 -1.57
C ASN A 51 2.72 -20.88 -0.19
N ILE A 52 2.91 -19.70 0.41
CA ILE A 52 2.23 -19.30 1.66
C ILE A 52 0.71 -19.25 1.41
N THR A 53 0.29 -18.63 0.30
CA THR A 53 -1.12 -18.59 -0.11
C THR A 53 -1.68 -19.98 -0.35
N GLN A 54 -0.95 -20.81 -1.09
CA GLN A 54 -1.40 -22.17 -1.39
C GLN A 54 -1.63 -22.96 -0.10
N THR A 55 -0.73 -22.84 0.87
CA THR A 55 -0.85 -23.54 2.15
C THR A 55 -2.01 -22.98 2.98
N ALA A 56 -2.19 -21.67 3.04
CA ALA A 56 -3.31 -21.04 3.74
C ALA A 56 -4.67 -21.47 3.15
N VAL A 57 -4.77 -21.52 1.82
CA VAL A 57 -5.97 -21.99 1.10
C VAL A 57 -6.23 -23.47 1.38
N THR A 58 -5.21 -24.32 1.31
CA THR A 58 -5.33 -25.75 1.65
C THR A 58 -5.76 -25.95 3.11
N ALA A 59 -5.35 -25.05 4.01
CA ALA A 59 -5.79 -25.03 5.40
C ALA A 59 -7.19 -24.39 5.59
N GLY A 60 -7.86 -23.93 4.54
CA GLY A 60 -9.23 -23.41 4.59
C GLY A 60 -9.37 -21.90 4.82
N ALA A 61 -8.29 -21.12 4.74
CA ALA A 61 -8.34 -19.65 4.81
C ALA A 61 -8.54 -19.03 3.41
N LEU A 62 -9.78 -19.00 2.93
CA LEU A 62 -10.16 -18.62 1.56
C LEU A 62 -10.45 -17.12 1.42
N SER A 63 -11.19 -16.55 2.37
CA SER A 63 -11.66 -15.15 2.42
C SER A 63 -10.50 -14.15 2.34
N CYS A 64 -9.33 -14.55 2.84
CA CYS A 64 -8.11 -13.73 2.81
C CYS A 64 -7.12 -14.11 1.70
N ALA A 65 -7.39 -15.12 0.87
CA ALA A 65 -6.40 -15.70 -0.05
C ALA A 65 -5.76 -14.67 -0.99
N SER A 66 -6.55 -13.80 -1.61
CA SER A 66 -6.04 -12.75 -2.51
C SER A 66 -5.08 -11.79 -1.78
N ARG A 67 -5.44 -11.38 -0.56
CA ARG A 67 -4.64 -10.47 0.26
C ARG A 67 -3.36 -11.14 0.77
N ILE A 68 -3.47 -12.40 1.20
CA ILE A 68 -2.32 -13.23 1.57
C ILE A 68 -1.35 -13.30 0.39
N ASN A 69 -1.86 -13.55 -0.82
CA ASN A 69 -1.03 -13.65 -2.02
C ASN A 69 -0.28 -12.37 -2.35
N GLN A 70 -0.98 -11.23 -2.30
CA GLN A 70 -0.38 -9.93 -2.56
C GLN A 70 0.78 -9.66 -1.60
N VAL A 71 0.54 -9.86 -0.30
CA VAL A 71 1.52 -9.53 0.74
C VAL A 71 2.67 -10.53 0.78
N ALA A 72 2.38 -11.82 0.64
CA ALA A 72 3.41 -12.85 0.58
C ALA A 72 4.35 -12.60 -0.61
N ASN A 73 3.81 -12.32 -1.80
CA ASN A 73 4.65 -11.99 -2.96
C ASN A 73 5.45 -10.70 -2.77
N PHE A 74 4.86 -9.67 -2.13
CA PHE A 74 5.57 -8.43 -1.84
C PHE A 74 6.75 -8.67 -0.88
N LEU A 75 6.52 -9.39 0.22
CA LEU A 75 7.53 -9.62 1.26
C LEU A 75 8.64 -10.57 0.80
N THR A 76 8.31 -11.56 -0.02
CA THR A 76 9.30 -12.54 -0.51
C THR A 76 9.88 -12.19 -1.88
N ALA A 77 9.59 -11.01 -2.43
CA ALA A 77 10.06 -10.61 -3.76
C ALA A 77 11.59 -10.67 -3.85
N GLY A 78 12.11 -11.37 -4.87
CA GLY A 78 13.55 -11.49 -5.13
C GLY A 78 14.32 -12.33 -4.09
N SER A 79 13.65 -12.86 -3.08
CA SER A 79 14.28 -13.69 -2.04
C SER A 79 14.14 -15.17 -2.37
N GLN A 80 15.20 -15.92 -2.14
CA GLN A 80 15.19 -17.39 -2.23
C GLN A 80 15.32 -17.96 -0.81
N ASN A 81 14.80 -19.18 -0.59
CA ASN A 81 14.91 -19.90 0.69
C ASN A 81 14.32 -19.15 1.89
N VAL A 82 13.19 -18.48 1.72
CA VAL A 82 12.45 -17.86 2.83
C VAL A 82 11.95 -18.94 3.79
N GLY A 83 12.36 -18.85 5.06
CA GLY A 83 11.84 -19.70 6.13
C GLY A 83 10.46 -19.21 6.55
N VAL A 84 9.49 -20.10 6.73
CA VAL A 84 8.09 -19.74 7.00
C VAL A 84 7.53 -20.55 8.16
N LEU A 85 6.86 -19.86 9.09
CA LEU A 85 5.99 -20.47 10.09
C LEU A 85 4.61 -19.83 10.03
N MET A 86 3.57 -20.66 9.86
CA MET A 86 2.18 -20.19 9.77
C MET A 86 1.43 -20.48 11.05
N PHE A 87 0.60 -19.53 11.46
CA PHE A 87 -0.32 -19.59 12.58
C PHE A 87 -1.74 -19.64 12.02
N LEU A 88 -2.33 -20.83 12.09
CA LEU A 88 -3.68 -21.14 11.62
C LEU A 88 -4.53 -21.57 12.80
N THR A 89 -5.79 -21.17 12.81
CA THR A 89 -6.76 -21.69 13.77
C THR A 89 -7.40 -22.95 13.19
N PRO A 90 -7.49 -24.06 13.96
CA PRO A 90 -8.00 -25.34 13.44
C PRO A 90 -9.51 -25.31 13.16
N ASN A 91 -10.27 -24.48 13.89
CA ASN A 91 -11.72 -24.40 13.78
C ASN A 91 -12.11 -23.11 13.06
N HIS A 92 -12.76 -23.27 11.89
CA HIS A 92 -13.19 -22.15 11.03
C HIS A 92 -12.05 -21.20 10.62
N PRO A 93 -10.96 -21.72 9.99
CA PRO A 93 -9.81 -20.92 9.57
C PRO A 93 -10.20 -19.73 8.69
N ASP A 94 -11.28 -19.87 7.91
CA ASP A 94 -11.80 -18.81 7.05
C ASP A 94 -12.43 -17.61 7.77
N LYS A 95 -12.74 -17.75 9.07
CA LYS A 95 -13.43 -16.74 9.88
C LYS A 95 -12.56 -16.16 10.98
N GLN A 96 -11.27 -16.51 10.98
CA GLN A 96 -10.34 -16.25 12.07
C GLN A 96 -9.10 -15.55 11.56
N LEU A 97 -8.26 -15.11 12.50
CA LEU A 97 -6.96 -14.55 12.18
C LEU A 97 -6.05 -15.64 11.57
N PHE A 98 -5.47 -15.33 10.41
CA PHE A 98 -4.32 -16.03 9.85
C PHE A 98 -3.08 -15.17 10.06
N SER A 99 -1.98 -15.75 10.51
CA SER A 99 -0.71 -15.04 10.61
C SER A 99 0.43 -15.89 10.08
N VAL A 100 1.48 -15.24 9.61
CA VAL A 100 2.69 -15.88 9.10
C VAL A 100 3.91 -15.11 9.59
N SER A 101 4.92 -15.84 10.05
CA SER A 101 6.26 -15.34 10.35
C SER A 101 7.23 -15.86 9.31
N MET A 102 8.15 -15.00 8.88
CA MET A 102 9.10 -15.26 7.82
C MET A 102 10.50 -14.84 8.25
N GLU A 103 11.47 -15.70 7.97
CA GLU A 103 12.88 -15.32 7.90
C GLU A 103 13.23 -15.11 6.43
N ILE A 104 13.62 -13.87 6.09
CA ILE A 104 13.96 -13.47 4.72
C ILE A 104 15.48 -13.28 4.65
N PRO A 105 16.20 -14.15 3.94
CA PRO A 105 17.63 -13.98 3.72
C PRO A 105 17.91 -12.70 2.91
N LEU A 106 18.88 -11.92 3.38
CA LEU A 106 19.47 -10.78 2.68
C LEU A 106 20.95 -11.11 2.38
N ALA A 107 21.64 -10.25 1.62
CA ALA A 107 23.03 -10.50 1.23
C ALA A 107 23.96 -10.73 2.45
N ASP A 108 23.82 -9.91 3.49
CA ASP A 108 24.73 -9.91 4.66
C ASP A 108 24.00 -10.13 6.00
N ALA A 109 22.70 -10.44 5.98
CA ALA A 109 21.87 -10.55 7.18
C ALA A 109 20.57 -11.34 6.90
N SER A 110 19.74 -11.50 7.92
CA SER A 110 18.33 -11.89 7.77
C SER A 110 17.43 -10.74 8.21
N ALA A 111 16.30 -10.57 7.53
CA ALA A 111 15.18 -9.80 8.04
C ALA A 111 14.11 -10.75 8.59
N TYR A 112 13.50 -10.38 9.70
CA TYR A 112 12.26 -11.00 10.14
C TYR A 112 11.09 -10.23 9.54
N ALA A 113 10.10 -10.94 9.01
CA ALA A 113 8.84 -10.34 8.60
C ALA A 113 7.67 -11.12 9.18
N SER A 114 6.59 -10.43 9.49
CA SER A 114 5.32 -11.09 9.81
C SER A 114 4.16 -10.39 9.13
N ALA A 115 3.14 -11.16 8.80
CA ALA A 115 1.91 -10.63 8.25
C ALA A 115 0.72 -11.31 8.92
N SER A 116 -0.32 -10.53 9.19
CA SER A 116 -1.54 -10.98 9.86
C SER A 116 -2.75 -10.50 9.08
N PHE A 117 -3.73 -11.38 8.92
CA PHE A 117 -4.88 -11.22 8.04
C PHE A 117 -6.14 -11.67 8.75
N ALA A 118 -7.19 -10.86 8.66
CA ALA A 118 -8.48 -11.20 9.23
C ALA A 118 -9.60 -10.83 8.24
N PRO A 119 -10.62 -11.69 8.07
CA PRO A 119 -11.84 -11.32 7.36
C PRO A 119 -12.49 -10.08 7.98
N ASN A 120 -13.11 -9.24 7.16
CA ASN A 120 -13.85 -8.06 7.61
C ASN A 120 -15.35 -8.17 7.27
N GLN A 121 -16.16 -7.28 7.83
CA GLN A 121 -17.62 -7.30 7.66
C GLN A 121 -18.09 -6.92 6.23
N ALA A 122 -17.20 -6.41 5.38
CA ALA A 122 -17.49 -6.02 4.00
C ALA A 122 -17.12 -7.13 3.00
N ASN A 123 -17.07 -8.40 3.44
CA ASN A 123 -16.60 -9.54 2.64
C ASN A 123 -15.18 -9.35 2.06
N GLY A 124 -14.36 -8.54 2.73
CA GLY A 124 -12.96 -8.32 2.39
C GLY A 124 -12.02 -8.91 3.44
N CYS A 125 -10.73 -8.67 3.25
CA CYS A 125 -9.70 -9.07 4.20
C CYS A 125 -8.83 -7.87 4.56
N GLY A 126 -8.86 -7.49 5.83
CA GLY A 126 -7.91 -6.54 6.39
C GLY A 126 -6.60 -7.26 6.71
N GLY A 127 -5.49 -6.52 6.67
CA GLY A 127 -4.22 -7.09 7.10
C GLY A 127 -3.26 -6.05 7.61
N MET A 128 -2.18 -6.54 8.22
CA MET A 128 -0.98 -5.76 8.45
C MET A 128 0.22 -6.63 8.18
N TYR A 129 1.33 -6.00 7.81
CA TYR A 129 2.62 -6.65 7.89
C TYR A 129 3.61 -5.76 8.63
N GLU A 130 4.64 -6.41 9.15
CA GLU A 130 5.80 -5.75 9.68
C GLU A 130 7.08 -6.41 9.20
N THR A 131 8.13 -5.61 9.07
CA THR A 131 9.50 -6.10 8.85
C THR A 131 10.40 -5.55 9.94
N VAL A 132 11.26 -6.42 10.46
CA VAL A 132 12.26 -6.15 11.49
C VAL A 132 13.62 -6.45 10.91
N SER A 133 14.49 -5.44 10.89
CA SER A 133 15.83 -5.56 10.31
C SER A 133 16.85 -4.90 11.22
N TYR A 134 17.97 -5.58 11.42
CA TYR A 134 19.12 -5.00 12.11
C TYR A 134 20.00 -4.23 11.12
N TRP A 135 20.54 -3.10 11.60
CA TRP A 135 21.46 -2.25 10.88
C TRP A 135 22.68 -1.99 11.75
N PRO A 136 23.90 -2.08 11.20
CA PRO A 136 25.13 -1.85 11.98
C PRO A 136 25.33 -0.37 12.36
N GLN A 137 24.66 0.55 11.66
CA GLN A 137 24.68 2.00 11.91
C GLN A 137 23.74 2.41 13.05
N LYS A 138 24.03 3.55 13.69
CA LYS A 138 23.18 4.11 14.75
C LYS A 138 21.82 4.53 14.19
N CYS A 139 20.78 4.53 15.03
CA CYS A 139 19.44 4.90 14.58
C CYS A 139 19.33 6.32 14.00
N THR A 140 20.13 7.28 14.49
CA THR A 140 20.17 8.64 13.94
C THR A 140 20.74 8.69 12.53
N GLU A 141 21.76 7.86 12.26
CA GLU A 141 22.39 7.75 10.95
C GLU A 141 21.47 7.00 9.97
N LEU A 142 20.89 5.89 10.42
CA LEU A 142 19.88 5.14 9.67
C LEU A 142 18.68 6.02 9.28
N ALA A 143 18.20 6.87 10.21
CA ALA A 143 17.12 7.80 9.94
C ALA A 143 17.46 8.77 8.80
N GLY A 144 18.69 9.31 8.77
CA GLY A 144 19.13 10.22 7.72
C GLY A 144 19.39 9.52 6.38
N ASN A 145 20.10 8.40 6.41
CA ASN A 145 20.60 7.75 5.20
C ASN A 145 19.53 6.93 4.47
N ASN A 146 18.70 6.19 5.21
CA ASN A 146 17.74 5.25 4.63
C ASN A 146 16.30 5.78 4.67
N PHE A 147 16.02 6.71 5.58
CA PHE A 147 14.68 7.25 5.80
C PHE A 147 14.62 8.77 5.78
N GLY A 148 15.60 9.44 5.16
CA GLY A 148 15.76 10.91 5.24
C GLY A 148 14.60 11.72 4.67
N THR A 149 13.72 11.10 3.89
CA THR A 149 12.48 11.71 3.38
C THR A 149 11.31 11.66 4.38
N LEU A 150 11.42 10.84 5.43
CA LEU A 150 10.38 10.64 6.41
C LEU A 150 10.55 11.60 7.59
N LYS A 151 9.43 12.15 8.06
CA LYS A 151 9.43 13.04 9.21
C LYS A 151 9.51 12.23 10.50
N ILE A 152 10.40 12.61 11.41
CA ILE A 152 10.34 12.17 12.80
C ILE A 152 9.10 12.80 13.45
N ILE A 153 8.22 11.98 14.00
CA ILE A 153 6.98 12.44 14.66
C ILE A 153 7.01 12.29 16.18
N GLY A 154 8.09 11.76 16.73
CA GLY A 154 8.31 11.67 18.16
C GLY A 154 9.07 10.41 18.54
N THR A 155 9.01 10.09 19.83
CA THR A 155 9.47 8.81 20.39
C THR A 155 8.27 8.04 20.93
N LEU A 156 8.33 6.71 20.93
CA LEU A 156 7.23 5.88 21.42
C LEU A 156 7.08 5.97 22.94
N SER A 157 8.21 5.96 23.66
CA SER A 157 8.26 6.18 25.10
C SER A 157 9.56 6.89 25.46
N LYS A 158 10.69 6.20 25.31
CA LYS A 158 12.01 6.76 25.62
C LYS A 158 12.96 6.64 24.43
N ASP A 159 13.34 5.41 24.08
CA ASP A 159 14.48 5.18 23.19
C ASP A 159 14.09 4.82 21.74
N ILE A 160 12.80 4.66 21.45
CA ILE A 160 12.32 4.26 20.11
C ILE A 160 11.83 5.49 19.35
N THR A 161 12.55 5.90 18.32
CA THR A 161 12.14 7.00 17.42
C THR A 161 11.08 6.53 16.44
N VAL A 162 10.07 7.35 16.20
CA VAL A 162 8.97 7.05 15.26
C VAL A 162 9.07 7.97 14.04
N LEU A 163 9.14 7.37 12.86
CA LEU A 163 9.10 8.04 11.57
C LEU A 163 7.72 7.86 10.92
N ASN A 164 7.22 8.92 10.29
CA ASN A 164 5.96 8.91 9.58
C ASN A 164 6.14 8.49 8.11
N GLY A 165 5.68 7.29 7.78
CA GLY A 165 5.63 6.76 6.41
C GLY A 165 4.31 7.02 5.68
N GLY A 166 3.38 7.78 6.25
CA GLY A 166 2.04 8.01 5.73
C GLY A 166 0.95 7.61 6.74
N GLU A 167 -0.31 7.62 6.33
CA GLU A 167 -1.45 7.30 7.21
C GLU A 167 -1.32 5.89 7.79
N LEU A 168 -0.98 4.91 6.95
CA LEU A 168 -0.97 3.49 7.30
C LEU A 168 0.40 2.89 7.59
N THR A 169 1.46 3.68 7.45
CA THR A 169 2.83 3.21 7.58
C THR A 169 3.56 3.97 8.68
N LYS A 170 4.24 3.24 9.55
CA LYS A 170 5.14 3.79 10.57
C LYS A 170 6.44 3.01 10.57
N ILE A 171 7.54 3.70 10.82
CA ILE A 171 8.85 3.08 11.01
C ILE A 171 9.32 3.42 12.41
N PHE A 172 9.70 2.40 13.17
CA PHE A 172 10.24 2.53 14.52
C PHE A 172 11.74 2.21 14.47
N LEU A 173 12.55 3.09 15.02
CA LEU A 173 13.99 2.90 15.11
C LEU A 173 14.37 2.72 16.57
N MET A 174 14.82 1.52 16.91
CA MET A 174 15.16 1.12 18.27
C MET A 174 16.67 0.85 18.38
N PRO A 175 17.40 1.52 19.30
CA PRO A 175 18.81 1.25 19.53
C PRO A 175 19.05 -0.22 19.91
N ALA A 176 20.08 -0.83 19.32
CA ALA A 176 20.46 -2.21 19.58
C ALA A 176 22.00 -2.33 19.67
N GLY A 177 22.53 -2.14 20.89
CA GLY A 177 23.98 -2.08 21.11
C GLY A 177 24.61 -0.92 20.34
N LYS A 178 25.49 -1.24 19.38
CA LYS A 178 26.12 -0.23 18.49
C LYS A 178 25.28 0.08 17.24
N GLY A 179 24.28 -0.75 16.94
CA GLY A 179 23.45 -0.64 15.75
C GLY A 179 22.03 -0.16 16.05
N CYS A 180 21.15 -0.40 15.09
CA CYS A 180 19.74 -0.04 15.15
C CYS A 180 18.87 -1.16 14.62
N VAL A 181 17.74 -1.41 15.27
CA VAL A 181 16.65 -2.23 14.72
C VAL A 181 15.62 -1.30 14.11
N SER A 182 15.33 -1.48 12.81
CA SER A 182 14.18 -0.86 12.17
C SER A 182 13.00 -1.81 12.20
N ILE A 183 11.85 -1.32 12.64
CA ILE A 183 10.57 -2.03 12.57
C ILE A 183 9.67 -1.20 11.65
N LYS A 184 9.42 -1.67 10.43
CA LYS A 184 8.42 -1.05 9.54
C LYS A 184 7.09 -1.76 9.78
N LYS A 185 6.02 -1.01 10.05
CA LYS A 185 4.65 -1.52 10.15
C LYS A 185 3.77 -0.88 9.09
N GLU A 186 2.95 -1.67 8.42
CA GLU A 186 2.01 -1.17 7.42
C GLU A 186 0.67 -1.90 7.51
N MET A 187 -0.41 -1.11 7.59
CA MET A 187 -1.78 -1.61 7.51
C MET A 187 -2.21 -1.69 6.04
N ILE A 188 -2.92 -2.76 5.68
CA ILE A 188 -3.43 -2.99 4.32
C ILE A 188 -4.96 -3.04 4.36
N ARG A 189 -5.58 -2.29 3.46
CA ARG A 189 -7.02 -2.19 3.27
C ARG A 189 -7.44 -2.77 1.93
#